data_AF-A0A927YAD4-F1
#
_entry.id   AF-A0A927YAD4-F1
#
_cell.length_a   1.000
_cell.length_b   1.000
_cell.length_c   1.000
_cell.angle_alpha   90.00
_cell.angle_beta   90.00
_cell.angle_gamma   90.00
#
_symmetry.space_group_name_H-M   'P 1'
#
loop_
_entity.id
_entity.type
_entity.pdbx_description
1 polymer ?
#
loop_
_entity_poly.entity_id
_entity_poly.type
_entity_poly.pdbx_seq_one_letter_code
_entity_poly.pdbx_strand_id
1 'polypeptide(L)'
;MSFVEKVRTHAGQMEPEEAVELAVEECIRENILKDFLREQRSEVTMLSIYEYDEEKELELIRAEEREIGQQIGQQIGERRGREEERKRTMAEHEKHLSTTLTLCKEFGCSREQTVEKLMECCGLCREEALRITQ
;
A
#
# COMPACT_ATOMS: atom_id res chain seq x y z
N MET A 1 -21.00 45.13 -16.95
CA MET A 1 -19.75 44.68 -16.32
C MET A 1 -20.10 43.47 -15.46
N SER A 2 -19.44 42.33 -15.65
CA SER A 2 -19.71 41.11 -14.89
C SER A 2 -18.92 41.08 -13.58
N PHE A 3 -19.33 40.24 -12.63
CA PHE A 3 -18.57 40.00 -11.39
C PHE A 3 -17.11 39.62 -11.68
N VAL A 4 -16.88 38.72 -12.64
CA VAL A 4 -15.54 38.26 -13.04
C VAL A 4 -14.68 39.40 -13.62
N GLU A 5 -15.28 40.32 -14.37
CA GLU A 5 -14.58 41.49 -14.91
C GLU A 5 -14.12 42.46 -13.81
N LYS A 6 -14.95 42.70 -12.78
CA LYS A 6 -14.60 43.52 -11.62
C LYS A 6 -13.47 42.89 -10.81
N VAL A 7 -13.56 41.59 -10.51
CA VAL A 7 -12.49 40.85 -9.82
C VAL A 7 -11.16 40.97 -10.57
N ARG A 8 -11.17 40.77 -11.90
CA ARG A 8 -9.95 40.89 -12.71
C ARG A 8 -9.36 42.30 -12.75
N THR A 9 -10.21 43.32 -12.71
CA THR A 9 -9.78 44.72 -12.71
C THR A 9 -9.11 45.07 -11.38
N HIS A 10 -9.72 44.70 -10.26
CA HIS A 10 -9.19 44.95 -8.92
C HIS A 10 -7.94 44.11 -8.64
N ALA A 11 -7.90 42.85 -9.08
CA ALA A 11 -6.73 41.97 -8.92
C ALA A 11 -5.49 42.45 -9.69
N GLY A 12 -5.63 43.39 -10.64
CA GLY A 12 -4.50 44.06 -11.28
C GLY A 12 -3.86 45.16 -10.42
N GLN A 13 -4.47 45.51 -9.28
CA GLN A 13 -4.10 46.66 -8.43
C GLN A 13 -3.91 46.29 -6.95
N MET A 14 -4.51 45.20 -6.48
CA MET A 14 -4.46 44.74 -5.08
C MET A 14 -4.38 43.22 -4.97
N GLU A 15 -4.20 42.70 -3.76
CA GLU A 15 -4.13 41.27 -3.50
C GLU A 15 -5.44 40.54 -3.88
N PRO A 16 -5.38 39.27 -4.31
CA PRO A 16 -6.55 38.56 -4.83
C PRO A 16 -7.74 38.54 -3.86
N GLU A 17 -7.47 38.38 -2.57
CA GLU A 17 -8.51 38.34 -1.53
C GLU A 17 -9.20 39.71 -1.37
N GLU A 18 -8.42 40.79 -1.31
CA GLU A 18 -8.95 42.16 -1.24
C GLU A 18 -9.71 42.55 -2.53
N ALA A 19 -9.21 42.13 -3.68
CA ALA A 19 -9.84 42.36 -4.97
C ALA A 19 -11.20 41.68 -5.10
N VAL A 20 -11.31 40.44 -4.59
CA VAL A 20 -12.56 39.69 -4.55
C VAL A 20 -13.55 40.38 -3.61
N GLU A 21 -13.13 40.76 -2.40
CA GLU A 21 -14.01 41.41 -1.42
C GLU A 21 -14.58 42.73 -1.97
N LEU A 22 -13.74 43.58 -2.54
CA LEU A 22 -14.17 44.84 -3.13
C LEU A 22 -15.11 44.62 -4.34
N ALA A 23 -14.81 43.65 -5.20
CA ALA A 23 -15.67 43.31 -6.33
C ALA A 23 -17.05 42.82 -5.86
N VAL A 24 -17.10 42.03 -4.78
CA VAL A 24 -18.36 41.56 -4.18
C VAL A 24 -19.19 42.75 -3.70
N GLU A 25 -18.61 43.67 -2.92
CA GLU A 25 -19.32 44.85 -2.42
C GLU A 25 -19.91 45.71 -3.55
N GLU A 26 -19.11 45.98 -4.58
CA GLU A 26 -19.55 46.75 -5.75
C GLU A 26 -20.66 46.03 -6.52
N CYS A 27 -20.50 44.71 -6.75
CA CYS A 27 -21.50 43.92 -7.47
C CYS A 27 -22.83 43.79 -6.70
N ILE A 28 -22.80 43.81 -5.37
CA ILE A 28 -24.01 43.87 -4.55
C ILE A 28 -24.69 45.24 -4.72
N ARG A 29 -23.92 46.33 -4.58
CA ARG A 29 -24.42 47.71 -4.69
C ARG A 29 -25.02 48.01 -6.05
N GLU A 30 -24.41 47.49 -7.11
CA GLU A 30 -24.81 47.68 -8.50
C GLU A 30 -25.86 46.66 -8.97
N ASN A 31 -26.38 45.78 -8.10
CA ASN A 31 -27.29 44.67 -8.42
C ASN A 31 -26.75 43.64 -9.44
N ILE A 32 -25.46 43.68 -9.79
CA ILE A 32 -24.82 42.73 -10.71
C ILE A 32 -24.87 41.30 -10.15
N LEU A 33 -24.64 41.13 -8.84
CA LEU A 33 -24.65 39.80 -8.22
C LEU A 33 -26.05 39.19 -8.23
N LYS A 34 -27.10 40.01 -8.07
CA LYS A 34 -28.50 39.58 -8.12
C LYS A 34 -28.87 39.02 -9.49
N ASP A 35 -28.46 39.69 -10.56
CA ASP A 35 -28.77 39.26 -11.92
C ASP A 35 -27.93 38.02 -12.30
N PHE A 36 -26.65 37.97 -11.88
CA PHE A 36 -25.82 36.78 -12.01
C PHE A 36 -26.44 35.54 -11.35
N LEU A 37 -26.90 35.64 -10.11
CA LEU A 37 -27.52 34.53 -9.38
C LEU A 37 -28.86 34.10 -9.98
N ARG A 38 -29.59 35.02 -10.62
CA ARG A 38 -30.84 34.69 -11.33
C ARG A 38 -30.58 33.89 -12.60
N GLU A 39 -29.58 34.29 -13.38
CA GLU A 39 -29.17 33.58 -14.60
C GLU A 39 -28.56 32.21 -14.28
N GLN A 40 -27.73 32.14 -13.24
CA GLN A 40 -27.02 30.92 -12.83
C GLN A 40 -27.73 30.14 -11.70
N ARG A 41 -29.05 30.33 -11.54
CA ARG A 41 -29.80 29.80 -10.40
C ARG A 41 -29.61 28.30 -10.18
N SER A 42 -29.65 27.50 -11.24
CA SER A 42 -29.50 26.04 -11.14
C SER A 42 -28.11 25.65 -10.62
N GLU A 43 -27.06 26.27 -11.17
CA GLU A 43 -25.67 26.03 -10.81
C GLU A 43 -25.42 26.41 -9.35
N VAL A 44 -25.83 27.62 -8.95
CA VAL A 44 -25.64 28.11 -7.59
C VAL A 44 -26.46 27.28 -6.59
N THR A 45 -27.69 26.91 -6.94
CA THR A 45 -28.50 26.04 -6.07
C THR A 45 -27.82 24.68 -5.88
N MET A 46 -27.23 24.11 -6.94
CA MET A 46 -26.51 22.84 -6.86
C MET A 46 -25.27 22.98 -5.98
N LEU A 47 -24.41 23.96 -6.26
CA LEU A 47 -23.20 24.23 -5.48
C LEU A 47 -23.49 24.57 -4.01
N SER A 48 -24.60 25.27 -3.72
CA SER A 48 -25.02 25.59 -2.36
C SER A 48 -25.71 24.44 -1.62
N ILE A 49 -26.20 23.41 -2.33
CA ILE A 49 -26.72 22.18 -1.70
C ILE A 49 -25.57 21.22 -1.39
N TYR A 50 -24.57 21.16 -2.27
CA TYR A 50 -23.42 20.28 -2.15
C TYR A 50 -22.19 21.09 -1.72
N GLU A 51 -22.13 21.43 -0.44
CA GLU A 51 -20.89 21.91 0.17
C GLU A 51 -19.88 20.75 0.22
N TYR A 52 -18.62 21.01 -0.15
CA TYR A 52 -17.54 20.04 0.01
C TYR A 52 -17.27 19.85 1.51
N ASP A 53 -17.63 18.67 2.02
CA ASP A 53 -17.35 18.26 3.39
C ASP A 53 -15.95 17.63 3.46
N GLU A 54 -14.95 18.50 3.64
CA GLU A 54 -13.55 18.11 3.73
C GLU A 54 -13.30 17.09 4.84
N GLU A 55 -14.02 17.20 5.96
CA GLU A 55 -13.88 16.29 7.10
C GLU A 55 -14.32 14.88 6.73
N LYS A 56 -15.50 14.76 6.09
CA LYS A 56 -16.02 13.47 5.64
C LYS A 56 -15.15 12.81 4.57
N GLU A 57 -14.63 13.59 3.63
CA GLU A 57 -13.73 13.06 2.60
C GLU A 57 -12.42 12.56 3.21
N LEU A 58 -11.85 13.32 4.15
CA LEU A 58 -10.66 12.92 4.89
C LEU A 58 -10.90 11.66 5.74
N GLU A 59 -12.08 11.51 6.34
CA GLU A 59 -12.46 10.29 7.05
C GLU A 59 -12.54 9.07 6.13
N LEU A 60 -13.11 9.22 4.93
CA LEU A 60 -13.19 8.17 3.92
C LEU A 60 -11.79 7.71 3.50
N ILE A 61 -10.90 8.65 3.16
CA ILE A 61 -9.51 8.36 2.80
C ILE A 61 -8.80 7.60 3.94
N ARG A 62 -8.93 8.07 5.19
CA ARG A 62 -8.33 7.41 6.35
C ARG A 62 -8.88 6.00 6.58
N ALA A 63 -10.16 5.77 6.30
CA ALA A 63 -10.75 4.44 6.43
C ALA A 63 -10.17 3.47 5.39
N GLU A 64 -10.06 3.91 4.14
CA GLU A 64 -9.49 3.14 3.04
C GLU A 64 -8.00 2.82 3.30
N GLU A 65 -7.21 3.81 3.72
CA GLU A 65 -5.79 3.61 4.06
C GLU A 65 -5.59 2.59 5.18
N ARG A 66 -6.47 2.61 6.20
CA ARG A 66 -6.44 1.60 7.28
C ARG A 66 -6.76 0.21 6.76
N GLU A 67 -7.75 0.08 5.88
CA GLU A 67 -8.12 -1.20 5.30
C GLU A 67 -6.97 -1.78 4.46
N ILE A 68 -6.40 -0.97 3.57
CA ILE A 68 -5.23 -1.35 2.77
C ILE A 68 -4.06 -1.74 3.68
N GLY A 69 -3.80 -0.96 4.73
CA GLY A 69 -2.76 -1.25 5.71
C GLY A 69 -2.94 -2.60 6.41
N GLN A 70 -4.18 -2.94 6.80
CA GLN A 70 -4.51 -4.24 7.39
C GLN A 70 -4.30 -5.39 6.41
N GLN A 71 -4.75 -5.24 5.16
CA GLN A 71 -4.58 -6.27 4.13
C GLN A 71 -3.10 -6.52 3.82
N ILE A 72 -2.30 -5.46 3.65
CA ILE A 72 -0.86 -5.57 3.44
C ILE A 72 -0.18 -6.21 4.66
N GLY A 73 -0.54 -5.78 5.87
CA GLY A 73 -0.01 -6.34 7.11
C GLY A 73 -0.27 -7.84 7.24
N GLN A 74 -1.49 -8.30 6.93
CA GLN A 74 -1.83 -9.71 6.93
C GLN A 74 -1.01 -10.49 5.90
N GLN A 75 -0.93 -10.00 4.65
CA GLN A 75 -0.17 -10.68 3.60
C GLN A 75 1.32 -10.81 3.94
N ILE A 76 1.92 -9.76 4.49
CA ILE A 76 3.31 -9.77 4.94
C ILE A 76 3.48 -10.76 6.10
N GLY A 77 2.57 -10.73 7.08
CA GLY A 77 2.60 -11.63 8.24
C GLY A 77 2.53 -13.10 7.82
N GLU A 78 1.59 -13.44 6.95
CA GLU A 78 1.45 -14.80 6.40
C GLU A 78 2.67 -15.23 5.60
N ARG A 79 3.21 -14.36 4.73
CA ARG A 79 4.42 -14.66 3.95
C ARG A 79 5.59 -14.94 4.87
N ARG A 80 5.80 -14.08 5.89
CA ARG A 80 6.89 -14.24 6.87
C ARG A 80 6.72 -15.53 7.66
N GLY A 81 5.49 -15.83 8.13
CA GLY A 81 5.18 -17.06 8.83
C GLY A 81 5.51 -18.31 8.01
N ARG A 82 5.10 -18.35 6.73
CA ARG A 82 5.43 -19.46 5.81
C ARG A 82 6.94 -19.61 5.57
N GLU A 83 7.66 -18.49 5.45
CA GLU A 83 9.11 -18.53 5.26
C GLU A 83 9.84 -19.02 6.52
N GLU A 84 9.44 -18.54 7.69
CA GLU A 84 9.96 -18.99 8.99
C GLU A 84 9.70 -20.49 9.20
N GLU A 85 8.48 -20.95 8.90
CA GLU A 85 8.12 -22.37 8.96
C GLU A 85 9.01 -23.21 8.03
N ARG A 86 9.16 -22.81 6.77
CA ARG A 86 10.05 -23.50 5.81
C ARG A 86 11.50 -23.59 6.31
N LYS A 87 12.02 -22.51 6.90
CA LYS A 87 13.37 -22.51 7.48
C LYS A 87 13.48 -23.48 8.64
N ARG A 88 12.48 -23.53 9.53
CA ARG A 88 12.43 -24.49 10.64
C ARG A 88 12.38 -25.93 10.15
N THR A 89 11.48 -26.25 9.21
CA THR A 89 11.36 -27.61 8.67
C THR A 89 12.65 -28.06 7.99
N MET A 90 13.34 -27.15 7.27
CA MET A 90 14.61 -27.46 6.63
C MET A 90 15.71 -27.75 7.66
N ALA A 91 15.82 -26.91 8.70
CA ALA A 91 16.79 -27.09 9.77
C ALA A 91 16.55 -28.39 10.57
N GLU A 92 15.29 -28.73 10.82
CA GLU A 92 14.92 -30.01 11.46
C GLU A 92 15.27 -31.19 10.58
N HIS A 93 15.00 -31.12 9.27
CA HIS A 93 15.36 -32.17 8.33
C HIS A 93 16.88 -32.37 8.26
N GLU A 94 17.66 -31.29 8.18
CA GLU A 94 19.12 -31.32 8.18
C GLU A 94 19.67 -31.97 9.45
N LYS A 95 19.11 -31.62 10.62
CA LYS A 95 19.47 -32.25 11.90
C LYS A 95 19.17 -33.75 11.91
N HIS A 96 17.99 -34.16 11.42
CA HIS A 96 17.64 -35.58 11.32
C HIS A 96 18.58 -36.34 10.38
N LEU A 97 18.92 -35.76 9.23
CA LEU A 97 19.85 -36.36 8.28
C LEU A 97 21.25 -36.53 8.89
N SER A 98 21.78 -35.48 9.54
CA SER A 98 23.05 -35.52 10.25
C SER A 98 23.08 -36.61 11.34
N THR A 99 22.00 -36.73 12.13
CA THR A 99 21.87 -37.75 13.17
C THR A 99 21.85 -39.16 12.58
N THR A 100 21.07 -39.36 11.51
CA THR A 100 20.94 -40.65 10.81
C THR A 100 22.28 -41.10 10.23
N LEU A 101 23.03 -40.18 9.62
CA LEU A 101 24.35 -40.45 9.07
C LEU A 101 25.37 -40.81 10.15
N THR A 102 25.32 -40.13 11.29
CA THR A 102 26.19 -40.44 12.44
C THR A 102 25.93 -41.86 12.94
N LEU A 103 24.66 -42.24 13.11
CA LEU A 103 24.28 -43.61 13.49
C LEU A 103 24.74 -44.64 12.44
N CYS A 104 24.55 -44.38 11.14
CA CYS A 104 25.05 -45.27 10.08
C CYS A 104 26.56 -45.52 10.16
N LYS A 105 27.35 -44.49 10.48
CA LYS A 105 28.81 -44.62 10.70
C LYS A 105 29.11 -45.46 11.95
N GLU A 106 28.37 -45.27 13.06
CA GLU A 106 28.54 -46.03 14.31
C GLU A 106 28.18 -47.52 14.17
N PHE A 107 27.16 -47.86 13.37
CA PHE A 107 26.75 -49.24 13.13
C PHE A 107 27.54 -49.94 12.00
N GLY A 108 28.60 -49.31 11.47
CA GLY A 108 29.55 -49.95 10.57
C GLY A 108 29.14 -49.98 9.09
N CYS A 109 28.20 -49.13 8.65
CA CYS A 109 27.93 -48.96 7.22
C CYS A 109 29.18 -48.40 6.53
N SER A 110 29.58 -48.99 5.40
CA SER A 110 30.68 -48.42 4.61
C SER A 110 30.25 -47.09 3.98
N ARG A 111 31.23 -46.23 3.67
CA ARG A 111 30.96 -44.93 3.03
C ARG A 111 30.22 -45.12 1.70
N GLU A 112 30.63 -46.10 0.88
CA GLU A 112 29.94 -46.45 -0.37
C GLU A 112 28.46 -46.79 -0.14
N GLN A 113 28.14 -47.65 0.83
CA GLN A 113 26.76 -48.09 1.09
C GLN A 113 25.86 -46.93 1.54
N THR A 114 26.42 -45.98 2.27
CA THR A 114 25.69 -44.79 2.72
C THR A 114 25.43 -43.84 1.56
N VAL A 115 26.41 -43.61 0.69
CA VAL A 115 26.26 -42.79 -0.53
C VAL A 115 25.24 -43.42 -1.49
N GLU A 116 25.29 -44.73 -1.68
CA GLU A 116 24.37 -45.46 -2.56
C GLU A 116 22.92 -45.33 -2.07
N LYS A 117 22.67 -45.51 -0.76
CA LYS A 117 21.34 -45.32 -0.16
C LYS A 117 20.86 -43.86 -0.19
N LEU A 118 21.74 -42.87 -0.04
CA LEU A 118 21.38 -41.45 -0.17
C LEU A 118 20.95 -41.10 -1.59
N MET A 119 21.64 -41.65 -2.59
CA MET A 119 21.26 -41.48 -3.99
C MET A 119 19.91 -42.16 -4.30
N GLU A 120 19.69 -43.38 -3.79
CA GLU A 120 18.47 -44.16 -4.02
C GLU A 120 17.24 -43.59 -3.30
N CYS A 121 17.37 -43.23 -2.01
CA CYS A 121 16.23 -42.83 -1.17
C CYS A 121 15.96 -41.32 -1.21
N CYS A 122 16.98 -40.49 -1.43
CA CYS A 122 16.86 -39.03 -1.37
C CYS A 122 17.02 -38.35 -2.75
N GLY A 123 17.30 -39.12 -3.81
CA GLY A 123 17.43 -38.60 -5.18
C GLY A 123 18.63 -37.65 -5.38
N LEU A 124 19.57 -37.63 -4.44
CA LEU A 124 20.77 -36.80 -4.49
C LEU A 124 21.71 -37.30 -5.60
N CYS A 125 22.43 -36.39 -6.26
CA CYS A 125 23.51 -36.81 -7.15
C CYS A 125 24.71 -37.33 -6.34
N ARG A 126 25.58 -38.12 -6.98
CA ARG A 126 26.74 -38.73 -6.30
C ARG A 126 27.65 -37.69 -5.64
N GLU A 127 27.81 -36.52 -6.26
CA GLU A 127 28.61 -35.42 -5.68
C GLU A 127 27.98 -34.81 -4.43
N GLU A 128 26.67 -34.64 -4.38
CA GLU A 128 25.94 -34.12 -3.22
C GLU A 128 25.98 -35.12 -2.05
N ALA A 129 25.74 -36.41 -2.34
CA ALA A 129 25.81 -37.47 -1.33
C ALA A 129 27.24 -37.65 -0.76
N LEU A 130 28.28 -37.47 -1.58
CA LEU A 130 29.68 -37.47 -1.12
C LEU A 130 30.01 -36.27 -0.23
N ARG A 131 29.45 -35.09 -0.54
CA ARG A 131 29.65 -33.87 0.25
C ARG A 131 29.06 -33.98 1.65
N ILE A 132 27.95 -34.70 1.78
CA ILE A 132 27.22 -34.93 3.04
C ILE A 132 27.88 -36.04 3.90
N THR A 133 28.66 -36.94 3.30
CA THR A 133 29.25 -38.11 3.98
C THR A 133 30.71 -37.93 4.42
N GLN A 134 31.39 -36.86 3.98
CA GLN A 134 32.72 -36.44 4.47
C GLN A 134 32.68 -36.12 5.97
#